data_AF-G9EQ84-F1
#
_entry.id   AF-G9EQ84-F1
#
_cell.length_a   1.000
_cell.length_b   1.000
_cell.length_c   1.000
_cell.angle_alpha   90.00
_cell.angle_beta   90.00
_cell.angle_gamma   90.00
#
_symmetry.space_group_name_H-M   'P 1'
#
loop_
_entity.id
_entity.type
_entity.pdbx_description
1 polymer ?
#
loop_
_entity_poly.entity_id
_entity_poly.type
_entity_poly.pdbx_seq_one_letter_code
_entity_poly.pdbx_strand_id
1 'polypeptide(L)' 'MQALWHAALVPIAEERADPNAYGFRPKRSTHDAIEQCFKMLANSHNGFFEGDIRACFDKSP' A
#
# COMPACT_ATOMS: atom_id res chain seq x y z
N MET A 1 12.82 -12.54 -17.47
CA MET A 1 11.93 -11.49 -18.03
C MET A 1 11.27 -10.62 -16.98
N GLN A 2 10.94 -11.11 -15.78
CA GLN A 2 10.23 -10.33 -14.74
C GLN A 2 10.88 -8.98 -14.39
N ALA A 3 12.20 -8.92 -14.23
CA ALA A 3 12.91 -7.68 -13.87
C ALA A 3 12.74 -6.55 -14.90
N LEU A 4 12.66 -6.89 -16.18
CA LEU A 4 12.47 -5.92 -17.26
C LEU A 4 11.05 -5.32 -17.22
N TRP A 5 10.04 -6.19 -17.09
CA TRP A 5 8.66 -5.76 -16.95
C TRP A 5 8.43 -4.95 -15.68
N HIS A 6 9.04 -5.35 -14.57
CA HIS A 6 9.00 -4.61 -13.32
C HIS A 6 9.57 -3.19 -13.50
N ALA A 7 10.75 -3.05 -14.10
CA ALA A 7 11.35 -1.74 -14.34
C ALA A 7 10.47 -0.83 -15.21
N ALA A 8 9.75 -1.38 -16.19
CA ALA A 8 8.83 -0.63 -17.04
C ALA A 8 7.52 -0.25 -16.32
N LEU A 9 7.01 -1.11 -15.43
CA LEU A 9 5.70 -0.92 -14.78
C LEU A 9 5.76 -0.11 -13.49
N VAL A 10 6.87 -0.14 -12.74
CA VAL A 10 7.05 0.65 -11.50
C VAL A 10 6.68 2.13 -11.65
N PRO A 11 7.15 2.88 -12.67
CA PRO A 11 6.80 4.30 -12.77
C PRO A 11 5.30 4.54 -12.98
N ILE A 12 4.63 3.65 -13.72
CA ILE A 12 3.18 3.73 -13.96
C ILE A 12 2.42 3.37 -12.68
N ALA A 13 2.86 2.34 -11.97
CA ALA A 13 2.28 1.94 -10.70
C ALA A 13 2.41 3.05 -9.65
N GLU A 14 3.56 3.73 -9.58
CA GLU A 14 3.79 4.84 -8.64
C GLU A 14 2.92 6.07 -8.93
N GLU A 15 2.64 6.36 -10.21
CA GLU A 15 1.75 7.46 -10.60
C GLU A 15 0.29 7.18 -10.23
N ARG A 16 -0.14 5.93 -10.34
CA ARG A 16 -1.54 5.51 -10.09
C ARG A 16 -1.83 5.03 -8.68
N ALA A 17 -0.79 4.75 -7.89
CA ALA A 17 -0.96 4.20 -6.55
C ALA A 17 -1.62 5.21 -5.61
N ASP A 18 -2.45 4.70 -4.70
CA ASP A 18 -3.07 5.52 -3.67
C ASP A 18 -1.99 6.19 -2.77
N PRO A 19 -2.19 7.45 -2.33
CA PRO A 19 -1.26 8.13 -1.45
C PRO A 19 -1.01 7.42 -0.10
N ASN A 20 -1.98 6.65 0.40
CA ASN A 20 -1.90 5.88 1.65
C ASN A 20 -1.56 4.39 1.40
N ALA A 21 -1.09 4.01 0.21
CA ALA A 21 -0.54 2.69 -0.05
C ALA A 21 0.97 2.67 0.24
N TYR A 22 1.42 1.81 1.17
CA TYR A 22 2.81 1.78 1.64
C TYR A 22 3.56 0.48 1.33
N GLY A 23 2.85 -0.60 0.97
CA GLY A 23 3.45 -1.92 0.77
C GLY A 23 4.19 -2.05 -0.57
N PHE A 24 5.39 -2.64 -0.56
CA PHE A 24 6.18 -3.02 -1.75
C PHE A 24 6.48 -1.88 -2.74
N ARG A 25 6.46 -0.62 -2.26
CA ARG A 25 6.75 0.57 -3.07
C ARG A 25 8.15 1.12 -2.78
N PRO A 26 8.87 1.62 -3.80
CA PRO A 26 10.14 2.30 -3.58
C PRO A 26 9.95 3.54 -2.68
N LYS A 27 10.86 3.73 -1.73
CA LYS A 27 10.87 4.88 -0.79
C LYS A 27 9.66 4.97 0.16
N ARG A 28 8.88 3.90 0.31
CA ARG A 28 7.82 3.79 1.32
C ARG A 28 8.10 2.58 2.20
N SER A 29 7.75 2.67 3.47
CA SER A 29 7.96 1.61 4.44
C SER A 29 6.78 1.42 5.39
N THR A 30 6.83 0.34 6.17
CA THR A 30 5.86 0.08 7.24
C THR A 30 5.87 1.18 8.32
N HIS A 31 6.98 1.88 8.51
CA HIS A 31 7.07 2.98 9.47
C HIS A 31 6.19 4.16 9.04
N ASP A 32 6.16 4.47 7.74
CA ASP A 32 5.32 5.53 7.19
C ASP A 32 3.83 5.19 7.37
N ALA A 33 3.47 3.91 7.22
CA ALA A 33 2.11 3.44 7.47
C ALA A 33 1.70 3.63 8.94
N ILE A 34 2.59 3.28 9.89
CA ILE A 34 2.35 3.47 11.33
C ILE A 34 2.22 4.96 11.67
N GLU A 35 3.09 5.81 11.13
CA GLU A 35 3.02 7.25 11.33
C GLU A 35 1.69 7.81 10.83
N GLN A 36 1.22 7.36 9.67
CA GLN A 36 -0.07 7.77 9.12
C GLN A 36 -1.24 7.29 9.99
N CYS A 37 -1.21 6.04 10.47
CA CYS A 37 -2.20 5.54 11.42
C CYS A 37 -2.23 6.38 12.69
N PHE A 38 -1.06 6.74 13.23
CA PHE A 38 -0.96 7.59 14.42
C PHE A 38 -1.58 8.98 14.18
N LYS A 39 -1.27 9.64 13.06
CA LYS A 39 -1.84 10.96 12.71
C LYS A 39 -3.37 10.92 12.55
N MET A 40 -3.90 9.84 11.96
CA MET A 40 -5.34 9.67 11.76
C MET A 40 -6.07 9.38 13.07
N LEU A 41 -5.53 8.49 13.90
CA LEU A 41 -6.14 8.08 15.17
C LEU A 41 -5.99 9.14 16.27
N ALA A 42 -4.94 9.96 16.23
CA ALA A 42 -4.75 11.05 17.19
C ALA A 42 -5.87 12.11 17.10
N ASN A 43 -6.46 12.29 15.92
CA ASN A 43 -7.47 13.32 15.66
C ASN A 43 -8.92 12.79 15.62
N SER A 44 -9.13 11.47 15.76
CA SER A 44 -10.44 10.84 15.60
C SER A 44 -10.62 9.69 16.60
N HIS A 45 -11.64 9.80 17.46
CA HIS A 45 -12.03 8.76 18.43
C HIS A 45 -13.15 7.85 17.90
N ASN A 46 -13.26 7.71 16.58
CA ASN A 46 -14.32 6.92 15.95
C ASN A 46 -13.73 5.57 15.53
N GLY A 47 -14.48 4.49 15.80
CA GLY A 47 -14.04 3.11 15.58
C GLY A 47 -13.42 2.86 14.21
N PHE A 48 -12.46 1.94 14.16
CA PHE A 48 -11.73 1.58 12.94
C PHE A 48 -12.24 0.26 12.36
N PHE A 49 -12.11 0.10 11.05
CA PHE A 49 -12.39 -1.15 10.35
C PHE A 49 -11.07 -1.85 10.05
N GLU A 50 -10.91 -3.06 10.57
CA GLU A 50 -9.83 -3.96 10.22
C GLU A 50 -10.33 -4.94 9.15
N GLY A 51 -9.65 -4.98 8.02
CA GLY A 51 -9.97 -5.90 6.94
C GLY A 51 -8.68 -6.43 6.30
N ASP A 52 -8.71 -7.69 5.89
CA ASP A 52 -7.61 -8.36 5.21
C ASP A 52 -8.12 -9.12 3.97
N ILE A 53 -7.23 -9.28 2.98
CA ILE A 53 -7.52 -9.97 1.72
C ILE A 53 -7.01 -11.41 1.82
N ARG A 54 -7.94 -12.37 1.93
CA ARG A 54 -7.63 -13.80 2.11
C ARG A 54 -6.70 -14.41 1.04
N ALA A 55 -6.76 -13.94 -0.20
CA ALA A 55 -5.90 -14.42 -1.29
C ALA A 55 -5.71 -13.30 -2.33
N CYS A 56 -4.52 -12.70 -2.35
CA CYS A 56 -4.19 -11.59 -3.25
C CYS A 56 -3.54 -12.05 -4.57
N PHE A 57 -2.80 -13.16 -4.57
CA PHE A 57 -2.02 -13.61 -5.72
C PHE A 57 -2.65 -14.76 -6.52
N ASP A 58 -3.45 -15.62 -5.85
CA ASP A 58 -3.89 -16.90 -6.44
C ASP A 58 -5.34 -16.92 -6.95
N LYS A 59 -6.05 -15.79 -6.82
CA LYS A 59 -7.47 -15.68 -7.21
C LYS A 59 -7.72 -14.42 -8.03
N SER A 60 -7.28 -14.43 -9.27
CA SER A 60 -7.88 -13.60 -10.34
C SER A 60 -8.80 -14.50 -11.18
N PRO A 61 -10.01 -14.07 -11.57
CA PRO A 61 -10.77 -14.76 -12.60
C PRO A 61 -10.01 -14.82 -13.93
#